data_AF-A0A2A6BN06-F1
#
_entry.id   AF-A0A2A6BN06-F1
#
_cell.length_a   1.000
_cell.length_b   1.000
_cell.length_c   1.000
_cell.angle_alpha   90.00
_cell.angle_beta   90.00
_cell.angle_gamma   90.00
#
_symmetry.space_group_name_H-M   'P 1'
#
loop_
_entity.id
_entity.type
_entity.pdbx_description
1 polymer ?
#
loop_
_entity_poly.entity_id
_entity_poly.type
_entity_poly.pdbx_seq_one_letter_code
_entity_poly.pdbx_strand_id
1 'polypeptide(L)'
;MAQSLDHKNLDKCWKDYLVGWRDQGLSLEEMSLRCKAMGHTCSPSSIKRLLDLPLEIVKAPYSPQPSTIPPELYDDVRKTIIDLYQEDDEITMIRLLLKIEEKFKLQLSDYPIERIRKEAGFVSLNVRHGHSVKLVNRQPRVDWCRVLIWGGISWKGVTNLVVMSESCRVDAPEYCRILRDGYIKWESEKYGGKSLLVQDNARCHTAKITQDFLAREEIKV
;
A
#
# COMPACT_ATOMS: atom_id res chain seq x y z
N MET A 1 -23.63 33.12 -28.72
CA MET A 1 -22.44 32.32 -28.40
C MET A 1 -22.92 30.99 -27.81
N ALA A 2 -23.20 30.02 -28.67
CA ALA A 2 -23.62 28.69 -28.26
C ALA A 2 -22.37 27.81 -28.21
N GLN A 3 -22.10 27.25 -27.04
CA GLN A 3 -20.98 26.35 -26.78
C GLN A 3 -21.15 25.10 -27.65
N SER A 4 -20.14 24.81 -28.48
CA SER A 4 -20.03 23.54 -29.18
C SER A 4 -19.80 22.44 -28.14
N LEU A 5 -20.78 21.55 -28.00
CA LEU A 5 -20.61 20.28 -27.31
C LEU A 5 -19.57 19.46 -28.08
N ASP A 6 -18.39 19.36 -27.47
CA ASP A 6 -17.32 18.46 -27.87
C ASP A 6 -17.81 17.01 -27.69
N HIS A 7 -18.38 16.44 -28.74
CA HIS A 7 -18.74 15.03 -28.80
C HIS A 7 -17.44 14.22 -28.82
N LYS A 8 -17.01 13.83 -27.62
CA LYS A 8 -16.00 12.80 -27.39
C LYS A 8 -16.21 11.65 -28.40
N ASN A 9 -15.21 11.43 -29.24
CA ASN A 9 -15.06 10.21 -30.04
C ASN A 9 -15.06 9.02 -29.09
N LEU A 10 -16.24 8.45 -28.83
CA LEU A 10 -16.37 7.06 -28.44
C LEU A 10 -15.88 6.28 -29.66
N ASP A 11 -14.69 5.68 -29.57
CA ASP A 11 -14.20 4.75 -30.58
C ASP A 11 -15.32 3.73 -30.86
N LYS A 12 -16.00 3.89 -32.01
CA LYS A 12 -17.07 2.99 -32.42
C LYS A 12 -16.44 1.63 -32.61
N CYS A 13 -16.89 0.65 -31.82
CA CYS A 13 -16.45 -0.72 -31.98
C CYS A 13 -16.87 -1.17 -33.38
N TRP A 14 -16.04 -1.90 -34.11
CA TRP A 14 -16.39 -2.36 -35.46
C TRP A 14 -17.71 -3.18 -35.48
N LYS A 15 -18.08 -3.77 -34.33
CA LYS A 15 -19.33 -4.48 -34.10
C LYS A 15 -20.57 -3.57 -34.19
N ASP A 16 -20.43 -2.28 -33.90
CA ASP A 16 -21.52 -1.31 -33.97
C ASP A 16 -21.98 -1.07 -35.42
N TYR A 17 -21.07 -1.24 -36.39
CA TYR A 17 -21.42 -1.18 -37.82
C TYR A 17 -22.29 -2.35 -38.27
N LEU A 18 -22.22 -3.51 -37.61
CA LEU A 18 -23.03 -4.69 -37.98
C LEU A 18 -24.53 -4.40 -37.83
N VAL A 19 -24.91 -3.70 -36.75
CA VAL A 19 -26.31 -3.30 -36.50
C VAL A 19 -26.79 -2.35 -37.59
N GLY A 20 -25.98 -1.34 -37.92
CA GLY A 20 -26.31 -0.38 -38.99
C GLY A 20 -26.42 -1.03 -40.37
N TRP A 21 -25.56 -2.01 -40.69
CA TRP A 21 -25.65 -2.75 -41.96
C TRP A 21 -26.84 -3.69 -42.00
N ARG A 22 -27.26 -4.26 -40.86
CA ARG A 22 -28.47 -5.08 -40.77
C ARG A 22 -29.71 -4.25 -41.08
N ASP A 23 -29.78 -3.05 -40.52
CA ASP A 23 -30.92 -2.15 -40.71
C ASP A 23 -30.96 -1.60 -42.15
N GLN A 24 -29.82 -1.54 -42.83
CA GLN A 24 -29.70 -1.26 -44.27
C GLN A 24 -30.06 -2.46 -45.17
N GLY A 25 -30.35 -3.63 -44.60
CA GLY A 25 -30.76 -4.84 -45.33
C GLY A 25 -29.62 -5.62 -45.98
N LEU A 26 -28.37 -5.44 -45.55
CA LEU A 26 -27.24 -6.20 -46.10
C LEU A 26 -27.33 -7.69 -45.74
N SER A 27 -26.86 -8.54 -46.65
CA SER A 27 -26.70 -9.96 -46.37
C SER A 27 -25.50 -10.22 -45.44
N LEU A 28 -25.52 -11.35 -44.72
CA LEU A 28 -24.44 -11.74 -43.82
C LEU A 28 -23.10 -11.94 -44.56
N GLU A 29 -23.14 -12.33 -45.83
CA GLU A 29 -21.96 -12.47 -46.70
C GLU A 29 -21.33 -11.11 -47.02
N GLU A 30 -22.16 -10.12 -47.33
CA GLU A 30 -21.69 -8.75 -47.60
C GLU A 30 -21.11 -8.10 -46.34
N MET A 31 -21.72 -8.34 -45.18
CA MET A 31 -21.18 -7.88 -43.89
C MET A 31 -19.83 -8.52 -43.57
N SER A 32 -19.69 -9.82 -43.83
CA SER A 32 -18.42 -10.57 -43.67
C SER A 32 -17.32 -10.00 -44.55
N LEU A 33 -17.62 -9.72 -45.82
CA LEU A 33 -16.67 -9.11 -46.75
C LEU A 33 -16.24 -7.71 -46.28
N ARG A 34 -17.18 -6.90 -45.78
CA ARG A 34 -16.88 -5.57 -45.23
C ARG A 34 -16.06 -5.64 -43.94
N CYS A 35 -16.34 -6.58 -43.05
CA CYS A 35 -15.50 -6.84 -41.87
C CYS A 35 -14.08 -7.18 -42.27
N LYS A 36 -13.92 -8.04 -43.28
CA LYS A 36 -12.61 -8.44 -43.81
C LYS A 36 -11.84 -7.27 -44.41
N ALA A 37 -12.52 -6.36 -45.11
CA ALA A 37 -11.94 -5.12 -45.63
C ALA A 37 -11.48 -4.16 -44.51
N MET A 38 -12.12 -4.19 -43.35
CA MET A 38 -11.70 -3.47 -42.13
C MET A 38 -10.62 -4.21 -41.31
N GLY A 39 -10.10 -5.35 -41.80
CA GLY A 39 -9.09 -6.15 -41.10
C GLY A 39 -9.64 -7.14 -40.07
N HIS A 40 -10.95 -7.34 -40.00
CA HIS A 40 -11.61 -8.28 -39.09
C HIS A 40 -12.07 -9.53 -39.82
N THR A 41 -11.52 -10.69 -39.48
CA THR A 41 -11.95 -11.98 -40.02
C THR A 41 -13.15 -12.51 -39.24
N CYS A 42 -14.34 -12.39 -39.82
CA CYS A 42 -15.59 -12.84 -39.21
C CYS A 42 -16.39 -13.65 -40.23
N SER A 43 -16.85 -14.84 -39.86
CA SER A 43 -17.73 -15.64 -40.72
C SER A 43 -19.18 -15.12 -40.65
N PRO A 44 -20.00 -15.39 -41.68
CA PRO A 44 -21.44 -15.06 -41.67
C PRO A 44 -22.15 -15.59 -40.41
N SER A 45 -21.81 -16.80 -39.97
CA SER A 45 -22.36 -17.41 -38.74
C SER A 45 -21.95 -16.66 -37.47
N SER A 46 -20.71 -16.18 -37.38
CA SER A 46 -20.24 -15.37 -36.25
C SER A 46 -20.95 -14.01 -36.23
N ILE A 47 -21.17 -13.39 -37.39
CA ILE A 47 -21.92 -12.14 -37.51
C ILE A 47 -23.37 -12.34 -37.07
N LYS A 48 -24.02 -13.43 -37.49
CA LYS A 48 -25.36 -13.78 -37.03
C LYS A 48 -25.42 -13.89 -35.50
N ARG A 49 -24.48 -14.62 -34.88
CA ARG A 49 -24.40 -14.73 -33.40
C ARG A 49 -24.20 -13.38 -32.71
N LEU A 50 -23.46 -12.46 -33.32
CA LEU A 50 -23.26 -11.11 -32.81
C LEU A 50 -24.50 -10.22 -32.93
N LEU A 51 -25.28 -10.38 -34.01
CA LEU A 51 -26.54 -9.67 -34.20
C LEU A 51 -27.68 -10.24 -33.34
N ASP A 52 -27.63 -11.54 -33.03
CA ASP A 52 -28.58 -12.23 -32.15
C ASP A 52 -28.29 -11.97 -30.65
N LEU A 53 -27.11 -11.43 -30.32
CA LEU A 53 -26.78 -11.02 -28.96
C LEU A 53 -27.62 -9.79 -28.58
N PRO A 54 -28.29 -9.78 -27.41
CA PRO A 54 -29.04 -8.63 -26.97
C PRO A 54 -28.13 -7.39 -26.83
N LEU A 55 -28.61 -6.24 -27.32
CA LEU A 55 -27.90 -4.95 -27.31
C LEU A 55 -27.46 -4.55 -25.89
N GLU A 56 -28.22 -4.96 -24.89
CA GLU A 56 -27.83 -4.88 -23.48
C GLU A 56 -27.51 -6.28 -22.97
N ILE A 57 -26.22 -6.57 -22.77
CA ILE A 57 -25.80 -7.70 -21.94
C ILE A 57 -26.14 -7.31 -20.50
N VAL A 58 -27.32 -7.69 -20.03
CA VAL A 58 -27.61 -7.71 -18.59
C VAL A 58 -26.64 -8.73 -17.99
N LYS A 59 -25.52 -8.26 -17.46
CA LYS A 59 -24.60 -9.11 -16.69
C LYS A 59 -25.45 -9.75 -15.60
N ALA A 60 -25.46 -11.08 -15.55
CA ALA A 60 -26.16 -11.80 -14.51
C ALA A 60 -25.75 -11.21 -13.15
N PRO A 61 -26.71 -10.96 -12.23
CA PRO A 61 -26.38 -10.46 -10.92
C PRO A 61 -25.35 -11.40 -10.28
N TYR A 62 -24.30 -10.83 -9.73
CA TYR A 62 -23.22 -11.58 -9.13
C TYR A 62 -23.77 -12.47 -8.01
N SER A 63 -23.56 -13.78 -8.11
CA SER A 63 -24.09 -14.74 -7.13
C SER A 63 -23.61 -14.36 -5.72
N PRO A 64 -24.51 -14.29 -4.72
CA PRO A 64 -24.15 -13.96 -3.34
C PRO A 64 -23.26 -15.03 -2.68
N GLN A 65 -23.17 -16.24 -3.24
CA GLN A 65 -22.35 -17.33 -2.72
C GLN A 65 -21.32 -17.80 -3.78
N PRO A 66 -20.08 -18.15 -3.38
CA PRO A 66 -19.12 -18.81 -4.27
C PRO A 66 -19.70 -20.14 -4.76
N SER A 67 -19.80 -20.32 -6.07
CA SER A 67 -20.27 -21.58 -6.68
C SER A 67 -19.36 -22.78 -6.40
N THR A 68 -18.17 -22.54 -5.86
CA THR A 68 -17.17 -23.56 -5.50
C THR A 68 -17.49 -24.24 -4.17
N ILE A 69 -18.32 -23.64 -3.33
CA ILE A 69 -18.74 -24.22 -2.05
C ILE A 69 -20.17 -24.73 -2.20
N PRO A 70 -20.46 -26.01 -1.89
CA PRO A 70 -21.83 -26.51 -1.88
C PRO A 70 -22.72 -25.69 -0.91
N PRO A 71 -23.94 -25.28 -1.31
CA PRO A 71 -24.80 -24.43 -0.48
C PRO A 71 -25.04 -24.98 0.92
N GLU A 72 -25.14 -26.30 1.05
CA GLU A 72 -25.36 -27.02 2.30
C GLU A 72 -24.17 -26.93 3.28
N LEU A 73 -22.96 -26.71 2.78
CA LEU A 73 -21.74 -26.59 3.59
C LEU A 73 -21.30 -25.13 3.80
N TYR A 74 -21.93 -24.17 3.11
CA TYR A 74 -21.46 -22.79 3.07
C TYR A 74 -21.39 -22.15 4.46
N ASP A 75 -22.43 -22.31 5.27
CA ASP A 75 -22.48 -21.70 6.60
C ASP A 75 -21.43 -22.28 7.55
N ASP A 76 -21.18 -23.60 7.48
CA ASP A 76 -20.19 -24.29 8.31
C ASP A 76 -18.75 -23.93 7.89
N VAL A 77 -18.49 -23.85 6.59
CA VAL A 77 -17.20 -23.42 6.04
C VAL A 77 -16.94 -21.96 6.40
N ARG A 78 -17.94 -21.08 6.22
CA ARG A 78 -17.87 -19.66 6.58
C ARG A 78 -17.56 -19.48 8.06
N LYS A 79 -18.28 -20.19 8.93
CA LYS A 79 -18.03 -20.15 10.38
C LYS A 79 -16.62 -20.62 10.72
N THR A 80 -16.18 -21.75 10.15
CA THR A 80 -14.84 -22.29 10.40
C THR A 80 -13.74 -21.30 9.98
N ILE A 81 -13.90 -20.63 8.84
CA ILE A 81 -12.94 -19.62 8.38
C ILE A 81 -12.86 -18.46 9.37
N ILE A 82 -14.01 -17.96 9.84
CA ILE A 82 -14.08 -16.85 10.80
C ILE A 82 -13.42 -17.26 12.12
N ASP A 83 -13.75 -18.44 12.65
CA ASP A 83 -13.19 -18.96 13.90
C ASP A 83 -11.66 -19.10 13.79
N LEU A 84 -11.15 -19.62 12.68
CA LEU A 84 -9.71 -19.75 12.44
C LEU A 84 -8.98 -18.40 12.40
N TYR A 85 -9.58 -17.37 11.78
CA TYR A 85 -9.02 -16.02 11.78
C TYR A 85 -9.13 -15.33 13.16
N GLN A 86 -10.10 -15.70 13.99
CA GLN A 86 -10.22 -15.18 15.37
C GLN A 86 -9.19 -15.82 16.31
N GLU A 87 -8.82 -17.09 16.08
CA GLU A 87 -7.80 -17.79 16.85
C GLU A 87 -6.36 -17.37 16.48
N ASP A 88 -6.09 -17.18 15.19
CA ASP A 88 -4.77 -16.83 14.64
C ASP A 88 -4.96 -15.81 13.51
N ASP A 89 -4.75 -14.53 13.81
CA ASP A 89 -4.92 -13.43 12.85
C ASP A 89 -3.82 -13.38 11.78
N GLU A 90 -2.73 -14.15 11.96
CA GLU A 90 -1.63 -14.31 11.02
C GLU A 90 -1.73 -15.61 10.19
N ILE A 91 -2.83 -16.37 10.32
CA ILE A 91 -3.00 -17.62 9.59
C ILE A 91 -2.88 -17.41 8.07
N THR A 92 -1.94 -18.14 7.46
CA THR A 92 -1.70 -18.04 6.02
C THR A 92 -2.78 -18.78 5.23
N MET A 93 -3.04 -18.30 4.01
CA MET A 93 -4.03 -18.88 3.09
C MET A 93 -3.82 -20.40 2.89
N ILE A 94 -2.56 -20.82 2.74
CA ILE A 94 -2.19 -22.23 2.58
C ILE A 94 -2.63 -23.08 3.78
N ARG A 95 -2.39 -22.61 5.01
CA ARG A 95 -2.78 -23.35 6.22
C ARG A 95 -4.30 -23.39 6.38
N LEU A 96 -4.98 -22.30 6.02
CA LEU A 96 -6.44 -22.22 5.99
C LEU A 96 -7.04 -23.25 5.04
N LEU A 97 -6.53 -23.33 3.80
CA LEU A 97 -6.97 -24.29 2.80
C LEU A 97 -6.78 -25.73 3.27
N LEU A 98 -5.61 -26.06 3.82
CA LEU A 98 -5.32 -27.40 4.36
C LEU A 98 -6.30 -27.78 5.47
N LYS A 99 -6.59 -26.87 6.41
CA LYS A 99 -7.56 -27.12 7.49
C LYS A 99 -8.98 -27.33 6.97
N ILE A 100 -9.39 -26.58 5.95
CA ILE A 100 -10.71 -26.72 5.32
C ILE A 100 -10.81 -28.06 4.57
N GLU A 101 -9.77 -28.40 3.81
CA GLU A 101 -9.70 -29.69 3.12
C GLU A 101 -9.77 -30.85 4.10
N GLU A 102 -9.03 -30.79 5.21
CA GLU A 102 -9.03 -31.85 6.22
C GLU A 102 -10.43 -32.05 6.83
N LYS A 103 -11.10 -30.96 7.19
CA LYS A 103 -12.38 -30.95 7.91
C LYS A 103 -13.59 -31.25 7.01
N PHE A 104 -13.64 -30.64 5.83
CA PHE A 104 -14.80 -30.72 4.93
C PHE A 104 -14.56 -31.62 3.70
N LYS A 105 -13.34 -32.17 3.55
CA LYS A 105 -12.92 -32.94 2.35
C LYS A 105 -13.18 -32.17 1.05
N LEU A 106 -13.06 -30.84 1.11
CA LEU A 106 -13.36 -29.93 0.03
C LEU A 106 -12.09 -29.17 -0.39
N GLN A 107 -11.73 -29.31 -1.66
CA GLN A 107 -10.65 -28.58 -2.28
C GLN A 107 -11.16 -27.22 -2.75
N LEU A 108 -10.68 -26.16 -2.12
CA LEU A 108 -11.04 -24.78 -2.46
C LEU A 108 -9.88 -24.06 -3.13
N SER A 109 -10.20 -23.08 -3.96
CA SER A 109 -9.24 -22.05 -4.38
C SER A 109 -9.17 -20.94 -3.35
N ASP A 110 -8.26 -19.98 -3.52
CA ASP A 110 -8.13 -18.82 -2.64
C ASP A 110 -9.39 -17.92 -2.66
N TYR A 111 -10.11 -17.93 -3.79
CA TYR A 111 -11.18 -16.98 -4.08
C TYR A 111 -12.37 -17.01 -3.10
N PRO A 112 -12.98 -18.18 -2.77
CA PRO A 112 -14.03 -18.24 -1.76
C PRO A 112 -13.60 -17.70 -0.38
N ILE A 113 -12.36 -17.94 0.03
CA ILE A 113 -11.83 -17.48 1.32
C ILE A 113 -11.66 -15.96 1.30
N GLU A 114 -11.06 -15.40 0.25
CA GLU A 114 -10.92 -13.95 0.11
C GLU A 114 -12.27 -13.22 0.16
N ARG A 115 -13.29 -13.82 -0.46
CA ARG A 115 -14.65 -13.28 -0.45
C ARG A 115 -15.25 -13.30 0.95
N ILE A 116 -15.24 -14.46 1.61
CA ILE A 116 -15.75 -14.61 2.98
C ILE A 116 -15.04 -13.65 3.94
N ARG A 117 -13.72 -13.50 3.77
CA ARG A 117 -12.90 -12.56 4.55
C ARG A 117 -13.39 -11.11 4.40
N LYS A 118 -13.64 -10.66 3.16
CA LYS A 118 -14.17 -9.31 2.87
C LYS A 118 -15.58 -9.12 3.43
N GLU A 119 -16.46 -10.11 3.26
CA GLU A 119 -17.84 -10.07 3.76
C GLU A 119 -17.91 -10.05 5.29
N ALA A 120 -16.98 -10.72 5.97
CA ALA A 120 -16.85 -10.70 7.41
C ALA A 120 -16.13 -9.44 7.95
N GLY A 121 -15.65 -8.54 7.08
CA GLY A 121 -15.02 -7.28 7.47
C GLY A 121 -13.55 -7.37 7.86
N PHE A 122 -12.88 -8.51 7.61
CA PHE A 122 -11.45 -8.63 7.85
C PHE A 122 -10.67 -7.84 6.79
N VAL A 123 -9.72 -7.04 7.26
CA VAL A 123 -8.85 -6.20 6.44
C VAL A 123 -7.39 -6.60 6.64
N SER A 124 -6.62 -6.64 5.55
CA SER A 124 -5.17 -6.79 5.65
C SER A 124 -4.58 -5.46 6.09
N LEU A 125 -3.89 -5.44 7.22
CA LEU A 125 -3.12 -4.29 7.66
C LEU A 125 -1.67 -4.48 7.21
N ASN A 126 -1.04 -3.41 6.75
CA ASN A 126 0.41 -3.44 6.51
C ASN A 126 1.11 -3.71 7.85
N VAL A 127 1.91 -4.78 7.90
CA VAL A 127 2.78 -5.08 9.03
C VAL A 127 3.68 -3.87 9.23
N ARG A 128 3.49 -3.13 10.34
CA ARG A 128 4.40 -2.05 10.69
C ARG A 128 5.72 -2.69 11.09
N HIS A 129 6.69 -2.66 10.19
CA HIS A 129 8.04 -3.11 10.46
C HIS A 129 8.67 -2.15 11.50
N GLY A 130 8.48 -2.43 12.78
CA GLY A 130 9.41 -1.95 13.79
C GLY A 130 10.69 -2.77 13.63
N HIS A 131 11.87 -2.13 13.74
CA HIS A 131 13.13 -2.87 13.85
C HIS A 131 12.94 -4.05 14.80
N SER A 132 13.29 -5.27 14.38
CA SER A 132 13.08 -6.50 15.18
C SER A 132 13.75 -6.39 16.55
N VAL A 133 13.02 -5.89 17.54
CA VAL A 133 13.44 -5.90 18.94
C VAL A 133 13.05 -7.27 19.48
N LYS A 134 14.07 -8.11 19.75
CA LYS A 134 13.89 -9.38 20.47
C LYS A 134 13.03 -9.14 21.71
N LEU A 135 12.10 -10.05 22.04
CA LEU A 135 11.17 -9.88 23.17
C LEU A 135 11.89 -9.53 24.49
N VAL A 136 13.06 -10.15 24.73
CA VAL A 136 13.95 -9.88 25.88
C VAL A 136 14.47 -8.44 25.94
N ASN A 137 14.52 -7.74 24.81
CA ASN A 137 14.98 -6.36 24.69
C ASN A 137 13.83 -5.35 24.72
N ARG A 138 12.57 -5.78 24.82
CA ARG A 138 11.41 -4.86 24.91
C ARG A 138 11.32 -4.24 26.30
N GLN A 139 11.30 -5.05 27.35
CA GLN A 139 11.18 -4.59 28.74
C GLN A 139 12.33 -3.63 29.13
N PRO A 140 13.61 -3.91 28.82
CA PRO A 140 14.69 -2.95 29.05
C PRO A 140 14.54 -1.67 28.25
N ARG A 141 13.90 -1.65 27.07
CA ARG A 141 13.70 -0.41 26.30
C ARG A 141 12.52 0.42 26.80
N VAL A 142 11.53 -0.23 27.40
CA VAL A 142 10.39 0.43 28.04
C VAL A 142 10.79 0.98 29.42
N ASP A 143 11.60 0.23 30.17
CA ASP A 143 12.07 0.61 31.51
C ASP A 143 13.24 1.61 31.45
N TRP A 144 13.99 1.64 30.36
CA TRP A 144 15.23 2.42 30.25
C TRP A 144 15.11 3.57 29.27
N CYS A 145 14.55 4.67 29.76
CA CYS A 145 14.98 6.02 29.40
C CYS A 145 14.62 6.97 30.56
N ARG A 146 15.43 7.01 31.62
CA ARG A 146 15.39 8.11 32.58
C ARG A 146 16.49 9.14 32.38
N VAL A 147 17.53 8.81 31.60
CA VAL A 147 18.66 9.72 31.37
C VAL A 147 18.84 9.89 29.87
N LEU A 148 18.66 11.12 29.39
CA LEU A 148 19.01 11.52 28.04
C LEU A 148 20.41 12.14 28.10
N ILE A 149 21.32 11.65 27.25
CA ILE A 149 22.69 12.14 27.18
C ILE A 149 22.97 12.52 25.74
N TRP A 150 23.63 13.65 25.55
CA TRP A 150 24.22 14.02 24.27
C TRP A 150 25.74 14.01 24.40
N GLY A 151 26.40 13.54 23.36
CA GLY A 151 27.85 13.59 23.22
C GLY A 151 28.25 13.39 21.77
N GLY A 152 29.27 14.12 21.34
CA GLY A 152 29.94 13.96 20.06
C GLY A 152 31.21 13.13 20.20
N ILE A 153 31.53 12.36 19.17
CA ILE A 153 32.80 11.63 19.05
C ILE A 153 33.51 12.07 17.78
N SER A 154 34.83 12.15 17.85
CA SER A 154 35.68 12.48 16.73
C SER A 154 37.03 11.77 16.84
N TRP A 155 37.84 11.91 15.80
CA TRP A 155 39.22 11.45 15.80
C TRP A 155 40.09 12.08 16.91
N LYS A 156 39.87 13.35 17.28
CA LYS A 156 40.64 14.04 18.34
C LYS A 156 40.07 13.83 19.74
N GLY A 157 39.08 12.97 19.88
CA GLY A 157 38.46 12.61 21.16
C GLY A 157 36.97 12.92 21.22
N VAL A 158 36.44 12.90 22.43
CA VAL A 158 35.01 13.04 22.74
C VAL A 158 34.68 14.45 23.24
N THR A 159 33.46 14.91 23.00
CA THR A 159 32.94 16.14 23.63
C THR A 159 32.65 15.88 25.11
N ASN A 160 32.41 16.96 25.87
CA ASN A 160 31.77 16.81 27.17
C ASN A 160 30.37 16.21 26.99
N LEU A 161 30.00 15.30 27.89
CA LEU A 161 28.65 14.73 27.91
C LEU A 161 27.67 15.76 28.49
N VAL A 162 26.61 16.04 27.74
CA VAL A 162 25.51 16.88 28.20
C VAL A 162 24.41 15.94 28.70
N VAL A 163 24.26 15.87 30.03
CA VAL A 163 23.22 15.07 30.69
C VAL A 163 21.98 15.93 30.86
N MET A 164 20.85 15.46 30.33
CA MET A 164 19.57 16.14 30.35
C MET A 164 18.68 15.55 31.45
N SER A 165 17.78 16.37 32.01
CA SER A 165 16.84 15.94 33.05
C SER A 165 15.86 14.87 32.55
N GLU A 166 15.33 14.04 33.46
CA GLU A 166 14.45 12.91 33.11
C GLU A 166 13.18 13.33 32.32
N SER A 167 12.70 14.56 32.51
CA SER A 167 11.54 15.14 31.81
C SER A 167 11.91 15.99 30.59
N CYS A 168 13.19 16.03 30.19
CA CYS A 168 13.64 16.88 29.10
C CYS A 168 13.21 16.29 27.75
N ARG A 169 12.42 17.06 27.00
CA ARG A 169 12.13 16.77 25.59
C ARG A 169 13.12 17.57 24.74
N VAL A 170 13.96 16.87 23.97
CA VAL A 170 14.89 17.52 23.04
C VAL A 170 14.12 18.07 21.85
N ASP A 171 13.74 19.33 21.94
CA ASP A 171 13.21 20.13 20.84
C ASP A 171 14.33 20.99 20.21
N ALA A 172 13.97 21.81 19.22
CA ALA A 172 14.97 22.62 18.50
C ALA A 172 15.71 23.63 19.40
N PRO A 173 15.04 24.40 20.29
CA PRO A 173 15.73 25.25 21.27
C PRO A 173 16.68 24.49 22.19
N GLU A 174 16.23 23.37 22.77
CA GLU A 174 17.06 22.58 23.69
C GLU A 174 18.27 21.98 22.96
N TYR A 175 18.09 21.56 21.71
CA TYR A 175 19.19 21.11 20.87
C TYR A 175 20.23 22.21 20.61
N CYS A 176 19.80 23.44 20.33
CA CYS A 176 20.72 24.57 20.17
C CYS A 176 21.52 24.86 21.45
N ARG A 177 20.88 24.71 22.63
CA ARG A 177 21.55 24.82 23.94
C ARG A 177 22.61 23.74 24.11
N ILE A 178 22.27 22.50 23.78
CA ILE A 178 23.20 21.36 23.83
C ILE A 178 24.43 21.61 22.96
N LEU A 179 24.25 22.09 21.73
CA LEU A 179 25.38 22.41 20.84
C LEU A 179 26.24 23.55 21.39
N ARG A 180 25.61 24.60 21.93
CA ARG A 180 26.35 25.70 22.55
C ARG A 180 27.21 25.23 23.72
N ASP A 181 26.63 24.43 24.61
CA ASP A 181 27.27 24.03 25.87
C ASP A 181 28.27 22.89 25.67
N GLY A 182 27.97 21.94 24.78
CA GLY A 182 28.72 20.71 24.60
C GLY A 182 29.64 20.67 23.38
N TYR A 183 29.28 21.36 22.29
CA TYR A 183 29.97 21.26 21.01
C TYR A 183 30.86 22.46 20.70
N ILE A 184 30.33 23.69 20.69
CA ILE A 184 31.02 24.87 20.12
C ILE A 184 32.38 25.11 20.78
N LYS A 185 32.42 25.12 22.11
CA LYS A 185 33.68 25.33 22.85
C LYS A 185 34.71 24.24 22.53
N TRP A 186 34.27 22.99 22.53
CA TRP A 186 35.13 21.84 22.27
C TRP A 186 35.65 21.84 20.82
N GLU A 187 34.80 22.22 19.87
CA GLU A 187 35.15 22.32 18.45
C GLU A 187 36.25 23.35 18.24
N SER A 188 36.07 24.55 18.81
CA SER A 188 37.03 25.63 18.70
C SER A 188 38.38 25.25 19.30
N GLU A 189 38.38 24.63 20.48
CA GLU A 189 39.61 24.20 21.16
C GLU A 189 40.36 23.07 20.43
N LYS A 190 39.66 22.08 19.85
CA LYS A 190 40.28 20.89 19.24
C LYS A 190 40.54 21.03 17.75
N TYR A 191 39.67 21.71 17.03
CA TYR A 191 39.66 21.78 15.56
C TYR A 191 39.75 23.20 15.02
N GLY A 192 39.53 24.23 15.84
CA GLY A 192 39.69 25.64 15.44
C GLY A 192 38.76 26.05 14.31
N GLY A 193 37.48 25.62 14.34
CA GLY A 193 36.49 25.96 13.31
C GLY A 193 36.59 25.15 12.02
N LYS A 194 37.38 24.07 11.99
CA LYS A 194 37.63 23.25 10.80
C LYS A 194 37.00 21.86 10.86
N SER A 195 36.05 21.64 11.77
CA SER A 195 35.31 20.38 11.81
C SER A 195 33.99 20.44 11.04
N LEU A 196 33.40 19.26 10.83
CA LEU A 196 32.06 19.07 10.28
C LEU A 196 31.23 18.33 11.33
N LEU A 197 30.07 18.88 11.68
CA LEU A 197 29.13 18.26 12.60
C LEU A 197 28.24 17.27 11.82
N VAL A 198 28.45 15.97 12.03
CA VAL A 198 27.61 14.93 11.44
C VAL A 198 26.50 14.54 12.41
N GLN A 199 25.25 14.61 11.96
CA GLN A 199 24.05 14.31 12.75
C GLN A 199 22.98 13.60 11.90
N ASP A 200 21.98 12.99 12.53
CA ASP A 200 20.83 12.39 11.84
C ASP A 200 19.76 13.45 11.48
N ASN A 201 18.76 13.08 10.68
CA ASN A 201 17.70 14.00 10.23
C ASN A 201 16.54 14.11 11.23
N ALA A 202 16.82 14.11 12.53
CA ALA A 202 15.79 14.31 13.55
C ALA A 202 15.08 15.66 13.36
N ARG A 203 13.81 15.74 13.78
CA ARG A 203 12.99 16.97 13.61
C ARG A 203 13.60 18.18 14.31
N CYS A 204 14.29 17.99 15.44
CA CYS A 204 15.01 19.06 16.14
C CYS A 204 16.24 19.53 15.36
N HIS A 205 16.91 18.67 14.59
CA HIS A 205 18.10 19.04 13.79
C HIS A 205 17.72 19.81 12.53
N THR A 206 16.60 19.45 11.91
CA THR A 206 16.11 20.05 10.65
C THR A 206 15.18 21.26 10.84
N ALA A 207 14.78 21.54 12.09
CA ALA A 207 13.95 22.69 12.40
C ALA A 207 14.62 24.02 12.00
N LYS A 208 13.82 24.98 11.51
CA LYS A 208 14.32 26.29 11.08
C LYS A 208 15.14 27.01 12.16
N ILE A 209 14.70 26.95 13.42
CA ILE A 209 15.43 27.52 14.56
C ILE A 209 16.86 26.97 14.65
N THR A 210 17.02 25.66 14.47
CA THR A 210 18.32 25.00 14.51
C THR A 210 19.16 25.36 13.30
N GLN A 211 18.57 25.39 12.11
CA GLN A 211 19.27 25.79 10.89
C GLN A 211 19.77 27.25 10.96
N ASP A 212 18.93 28.16 11.45
CA ASP A 212 19.29 29.57 11.67
C ASP A 212 20.41 29.69 12.73
N PHE A 213 20.36 28.88 13.78
CA PHE A 213 21.41 28.81 14.80
C PHE A 213 22.74 28.29 14.23
N LEU A 214 22.73 27.18 13.49
CA LEU A 214 23.93 26.62 12.86
C LEU A 214 24.57 27.62 11.89
N ALA A 215 23.77 28.31 11.08
CA ALA A 215 24.25 29.34 10.18
C ALA A 215 24.87 30.54 10.93
N ARG A 216 24.23 30.98 12.03
CA ARG A 216 24.71 32.11 12.84
C ARG A 216 26.03 31.80 13.56
N GLU A 217 26.18 30.59 14.08
CA GLU A 217 27.39 30.15 14.77
C GLU A 217 28.46 29.59 13.80
N GLU A 218 28.22 29.71 12.48
CA GLU A 218 29.10 29.23 11.40
C GLU A 218 29.45 27.74 11.50
N ILE A 219 28.54 26.94 12.08
CA ILE A 219 28.71 25.49 12.23
C ILE A 219 28.43 24.81 10.89
N LYS A 220 29.42 24.07 10.40
CA LYS A 220 29.29 23.27 9.18
C LYS A 220 28.66 21.92 9.53
N VAL A 221 27.56 21.58 8.86
CA VAL A 221 26.82 20.31 8.98
C VAL A 221 26.83 19.61 7.63
#